data_AF-A0A0E3W2N8-F1
#
_entry.id   AF-A0A0E3W2N8-F1
#
_cell.length_a   1.000
_cell.length_b   1.000
_cell.length_c   1.000
_cell.angle_alpha   90.00
_cell.angle_beta   90.00
_cell.angle_gamma   90.00
#
_symmetry.space_group_name_H-M   'P 1'
#
loop_
_entity.id
_entity.type
_entity.pdbx_description
1 polymer ?
#
loop_
_entity_poly.entity_id
_entity_poly.type
_entity_poly.pdbx_seq_one_letter_code
_entity_poly.pdbx_strand_id
1 'polypeptide(L)'
;MLVTTICSDQTPEGYCKDIFQRLAARKLFKRIFTKRIGDFKRPVIRQRISEEFNKYRKDIEKAIGLNISIEPCLVIANKFTIQSVREQSRNSEGSILVLQGNTPNIFEEESLLFRSINEAEKDEFLEVYAPIVFKDDKDKKIRLREYSEQIEVLIENVINDSGEEGNNESI
;
A
#
# COMPACT_ATOMS: atom_id res chain seq x y z
N MET A 1 18.59 8.66 22.14
CA MET A 1 17.91 8.82 23.44
C MET A 1 16.52 8.21 23.47
N LEU A 2 15.61 8.48 22.52
CA LEU A 2 14.23 7.96 22.57
C LEU A 2 14.12 6.42 22.58
N VAL A 3 14.84 5.74 21.67
CA VAL A 3 14.84 4.26 21.57
C VAL A 3 15.35 3.61 22.86
N THR A 4 16.44 4.12 23.43
CA THR A 4 17.02 3.62 24.69
C THR A 4 16.07 3.78 25.88
N THR A 5 15.26 4.84 25.90
CA THR A 5 14.26 5.05 26.97
C THR A 5 13.08 4.09 26.80
N ILE A 6 12.50 4.01 25.60
CA ILE A 6 11.30 3.19 25.32
C ILE A 6 11.62 1.69 25.39
N CYS A 7 12.81 1.27 24.95
CA CYS A 7 13.24 -0.12 25.01
C CYS A 7 13.88 -0.51 26.35
N SER A 8 13.87 0.36 27.36
CA SER A 8 14.41 0.05 28.69
C SER A 8 13.60 -1.00 29.43
N ASP A 9 14.24 -1.69 30.38
CA ASP A 9 13.58 -2.69 31.24
C ASP A 9 12.52 -2.07 32.16
N GLN A 10 12.60 -0.75 32.41
CA GLN A 10 11.63 -0.01 33.21
C GLN A 10 10.35 0.33 32.45
N THR A 11 10.36 0.25 31.11
CA THR A 11 9.17 0.53 30.30
C THR A 11 8.30 -0.73 30.22
N PRO A 12 7.00 -0.64 30.54
CA PRO A 12 6.08 -1.78 30.44
C PRO A 12 6.08 -2.41 29.06
N GLU A 13 5.92 -3.73 29.02
CA GLU A 13 5.71 -4.44 27.76
C GLU A 13 4.40 -3.99 27.12
N GLY A 14 4.45 -3.77 25.80
CA GLY A 14 3.31 -3.28 25.06
C GLY A 14 3.66 -2.94 23.62
N TYR A 15 2.64 -2.54 22.86
CA TYR A 15 2.73 -2.26 21.42
C TYR A 15 3.88 -1.31 21.06
N CYS A 16 3.99 -0.17 21.75
CA CYS A 16 5.05 0.81 21.48
C CYS A 16 6.44 0.20 21.66
N LYS A 17 6.66 -0.55 22.75
CA LYS A 17 7.97 -1.18 23.03
C LYS A 17 8.32 -2.20 21.96
N ASP A 18 7.36 -3.05 21.54
CA ASP A 18 7.56 -4.04 20.46
C ASP A 18 7.95 -3.36 19.13
N ILE A 19 7.24 -2.31 18.72
CA ILE A 19 7.55 -1.56 17.49
C ILE A 19 8.97 -0.99 17.53
N PHE A 20 9.36 -0.34 18.63
CA PHE A 20 10.69 0.24 18.76
C PHE A 20 11.79 -0.82 18.81
N GLN A 21 11.57 -1.94 19.49
CA GLN A 21 12.49 -3.07 19.50
C GLN A 21 12.67 -3.67 18.10
N ARG A 22 11.60 -3.81 17.34
CA ARG A 22 11.66 -4.28 15.94
C ARG A 22 12.46 -3.34 15.07
N LEU A 23 12.24 -2.03 15.17
CA LEU A 23 13.00 -1.02 14.43
C LEU A 23 14.49 -1.09 14.77
N ALA A 24 14.83 -1.17 16.07
CA ALA A 24 16.21 -1.30 16.53
C ALA A 24 16.88 -2.58 16.01
N ALA A 25 16.16 -3.70 16.04
CA ALA A 25 16.62 -5.00 15.55
C ALA A 25 16.52 -5.17 14.03
N ARG A 26 16.11 -4.13 13.27
CA ARG A 26 15.82 -4.18 11.82
C ARG A 26 14.83 -5.29 11.42
N LYS A 27 13.92 -5.67 12.33
CA LYS A 27 12.83 -6.64 12.09
C LYS A 27 11.60 -5.94 11.50
N LEU A 28 11.79 -5.31 10.34
CA LEU A 28 10.75 -4.57 9.64
C LEU A 28 9.62 -5.47 9.17
N PHE A 29 8.41 -4.93 9.12
CA PHE A 29 7.26 -5.61 8.56
C PHE A 29 7.51 -5.94 7.08
N LYS A 30 7.01 -7.09 6.66
CA LYS A 30 7.16 -7.58 5.30
C LYS A 30 5.87 -7.30 4.54
N ARG A 31 6.01 -6.91 3.29
CA ARG A 31 4.90 -6.81 2.36
C ARG A 31 4.39 -8.22 2.07
N ILE A 32 3.15 -8.50 2.45
CA ILE A 32 2.50 -9.80 2.26
C ILE A 32 1.45 -9.77 1.15
N PHE A 33 1.00 -8.59 0.75
CA PHE A 33 0.05 -8.37 -0.35
C PHE A 33 0.45 -7.13 -1.12
N THR A 34 0.29 -7.17 -2.44
CA THR A 34 0.35 -6.00 -3.32
C THR A 34 -0.55 -6.25 -4.51
N LYS A 35 -1.40 -5.28 -4.84
CA LYS A 35 -2.27 -5.36 -6.01
C LYS A 35 -2.57 -3.96 -6.54
N ARG A 36 -2.53 -3.78 -7.85
CA ARG A 36 -3.03 -2.56 -8.50
C ARG A 36 -4.53 -2.52 -8.31
N ILE A 37 -5.08 -1.38 -7.91
CA ILE A 37 -6.54 -1.25 -7.71
C ILE A 37 -7.28 -1.58 -9.01
N GLY A 38 -6.73 -1.23 -10.17
CA GLY A 38 -7.29 -1.58 -11.48
C GLY A 38 -7.52 -3.08 -11.70
N ASP A 39 -6.74 -3.95 -11.05
CA ASP A 39 -6.73 -5.40 -11.26
C ASP A 39 -7.75 -6.15 -10.39
N PHE A 40 -8.47 -5.46 -9.49
CA PHE A 40 -9.61 -6.09 -8.81
C PHE A 40 -10.74 -6.32 -9.81
N LYS A 41 -11.36 -7.50 -9.76
CA LYS A 41 -12.34 -7.94 -10.77
C LYS A 41 -13.60 -7.10 -10.76
N ARG A 42 -14.04 -6.67 -9.58
CA ARG A 42 -15.34 -6.00 -9.38
C ARG A 42 -15.15 -4.47 -9.43
N PRO A 43 -15.82 -3.76 -10.36
CA PRO A 43 -15.70 -2.30 -10.46
C PRO A 43 -16.06 -1.55 -9.18
N VAL A 44 -17.08 -2.01 -8.46
CA VAL A 44 -17.53 -1.41 -7.19
C VAL A 44 -16.43 -1.47 -6.12
N ILE A 45 -15.70 -2.59 -6.05
CA ILE A 45 -14.59 -2.75 -5.13
C ILE A 45 -13.47 -1.77 -5.48
N ARG A 46 -13.13 -1.64 -6.77
CA ARG A 46 -12.11 -0.69 -7.24
C ARG A 46 -12.43 0.74 -6.81
N GLN A 47 -13.68 1.17 -7.06
CA GLN A 47 -14.14 2.50 -6.70
C GLN A 47 -14.08 2.72 -5.18
N ARG A 48 -14.59 1.78 -4.38
CA ARG A 48 -14.58 1.91 -2.91
C ARG A 48 -13.17 1.92 -2.33
N ILE A 49 -12.24 1.11 -2.85
CA ILE A 49 -10.82 1.18 -2.43
C ILE A 49 -10.21 2.51 -2.89
N SER A 50 -10.53 3.00 -4.09
CA SER A 50 -9.96 4.27 -4.57
C SER A 50 -10.48 5.48 -3.75
N GLU A 51 -11.79 5.58 -3.53
CA GLU A 51 -12.42 6.79 -2.97
C GLU A 51 -12.58 6.72 -1.44
N GLU A 52 -12.86 5.54 -0.89
CA GLU A 52 -13.30 5.36 0.50
C GLU A 52 -12.32 4.50 1.34
N PHE A 53 -11.07 4.29 0.90
CA PHE A 53 -10.11 3.39 1.59
C PHE A 53 -10.02 3.61 3.10
N ASN A 54 -9.95 4.87 3.54
CA ASN A 54 -9.77 5.22 4.95
C ASN A 54 -10.94 4.74 5.83
N LYS A 55 -12.15 4.58 5.26
CA LYS A 55 -13.33 4.05 5.94
C LYS A 55 -13.16 2.56 6.25
N TYR A 56 -12.63 1.80 5.28
CA TYR A 56 -12.50 0.34 5.38
C TYR A 56 -11.16 -0.13 5.93
N ARG A 57 -10.15 0.76 6.00
CA ARG A 57 -8.76 0.42 6.34
C ARG A 57 -8.65 -0.41 7.63
N LYS A 58 -9.28 0.03 8.71
CA LYS A 58 -9.18 -0.66 10.02
C LYS A 58 -9.86 -2.01 10.00
N ASP A 59 -10.98 -2.14 9.30
CA ASP A 59 -11.71 -3.41 9.18
C ASP A 59 -10.94 -4.39 8.30
N ILE A 60 -10.26 -3.92 7.26
CA ILE A 60 -9.32 -4.70 6.46
C ILE A 60 -8.14 -5.17 7.33
N GLU A 61 -7.49 -4.28 8.06
CA GLU A 61 -6.36 -4.62 8.96
C GLU A 61 -6.78 -5.67 10.00
N LYS A 62 -8.00 -5.53 10.57
CA LYS A 62 -8.59 -6.48 11.51
C LYS A 62 -8.90 -7.83 10.89
N ALA A 63 -9.60 -7.86 9.76
CA ALA A 63 -9.96 -9.10 9.08
C ALA A 63 -8.72 -9.91 8.69
N ILE A 64 -7.70 -9.22 8.17
CA ILE A 64 -6.43 -9.85 7.80
C ILE A 64 -5.69 -10.35 9.04
N GLY A 65 -5.53 -9.51 10.08
CA GLY A 65 -4.83 -9.89 11.31
C GLY A 65 -5.41 -11.15 11.96
N LEU A 66 -6.74 -11.20 12.11
CA LEU A 66 -7.43 -12.37 12.66
C LEU A 66 -7.20 -13.63 11.81
N ASN A 67 -7.21 -13.50 10.48
CA ASN A 67 -7.03 -14.65 9.58
C ASN A 67 -5.60 -15.21 9.62
N ILE A 68 -4.59 -14.34 9.66
CA ILE A 68 -3.17 -14.76 9.68
C ILE A 68 -2.60 -14.93 11.09
N SER A 69 -3.44 -14.87 12.13
CA SER A 69 -3.05 -15.00 13.55
C SER A 69 -2.02 -13.95 14.00
N ILE A 70 -2.22 -12.69 13.58
CA ILE A 70 -1.42 -11.53 14.00
C ILE A 70 -2.36 -10.51 14.63
N GLU A 71 -1.88 -9.84 15.68
CA GLU A 71 -2.60 -8.73 16.30
C GLU A 71 -2.98 -7.69 15.23
N PRO A 72 -4.27 -7.32 15.06
CA PRO A 72 -4.72 -6.36 14.05
C PRO A 72 -3.92 -5.05 14.00
N CYS A 73 -3.48 -4.53 15.15
CA CYS A 73 -2.70 -3.28 15.19
C CYS A 73 -1.29 -3.41 14.60
N LEU A 74 -0.79 -4.62 14.36
CA LEU A 74 0.47 -4.91 13.69
C LEU A 74 0.30 -5.17 12.18
N VAL A 75 -0.92 -5.13 11.66
CA VAL A 75 -1.19 -5.18 10.21
C VAL A 75 -1.38 -3.77 9.70
N ILE A 76 -0.69 -3.44 8.61
CA ILE A 76 -0.78 -2.11 7.99
C ILE A 76 -1.30 -2.30 6.58
N ALA A 77 -2.51 -1.81 6.31
CA ALA A 77 -3.04 -1.67 4.97
C ALA A 77 -2.74 -0.27 4.46
N ASN A 78 -2.06 -0.17 3.32
CA ASN A 78 -1.60 1.09 2.76
C ASN A 78 -2.04 1.24 1.30
N LYS A 79 -2.82 2.28 1.03
CA LYS A 79 -3.12 2.72 -0.34
C LYS A 79 -2.17 3.83 -0.74
N PHE A 80 -1.56 3.72 -1.92
CA PHE A 80 -0.74 4.79 -2.48
C PHE A 80 -0.93 4.87 -3.99
N THR A 81 -0.55 6.02 -4.53
CA THR A 81 -0.59 6.30 -5.97
C THR A 81 0.82 6.55 -6.44
N ILE A 82 1.24 5.84 -7.48
CA ILE A 82 2.46 6.20 -8.21
C ILE A 82 2.05 7.21 -9.27
N GLN A 83 2.50 8.46 -9.09
CA GLN A 83 2.34 9.50 -10.11
C GLN A 83 3.19 9.16 -11.34
N SER A 84 2.77 9.65 -12.50
CA SER A 84 3.54 9.47 -13.74
C SER A 84 4.92 10.13 -13.61
N VAL A 85 5.92 9.56 -14.29
CA VAL A 85 7.30 10.09 -14.32
C VAL A 85 7.32 11.55 -14.82
N ARG A 86 6.39 11.92 -15.71
CA ARG A 86 6.22 13.32 -16.16
C ARG A 86 5.75 14.26 -15.06
N GLU A 87 4.78 13.85 -14.24
CA GLU A 87 4.30 14.65 -13.10
C GLU A 87 5.39 14.80 -12.03
N GLN A 88 6.19 13.76 -11.80
CA GLN A 88 7.34 13.82 -10.89
C GLN A 88 8.49 14.70 -11.43
N SER A 89 8.76 14.65 -12.74
CA SER A 89 9.78 15.49 -13.42
C SER A 89 9.45 16.99 -13.27
N ARG A 90 8.21 17.40 -13.57
CA ARG A 90 7.77 18.80 -13.45
C ARG A 90 7.93 19.40 -12.05
N ASN A 91 7.87 18.57 -11.00
CA ASN A 91 7.82 19.00 -9.61
C ASN A 91 9.16 18.90 -8.86
N SER A 92 10.21 18.33 -9.44
CA SER A 92 11.47 18.06 -8.73
C SER A 92 12.65 18.92 -9.18
N GLU A 93 12.82 19.18 -10.47
CA GLU A 93 13.86 20.05 -11.04
C GLU A 93 13.31 20.74 -12.29
N GLY A 94 13.72 21.98 -12.59
CA GLY A 94 13.20 22.74 -13.74
C GLY A 94 13.36 22.01 -15.07
N SER A 95 12.48 22.29 -16.04
CA SER A 95 12.45 21.61 -17.35
C SER A 95 13.81 21.65 -18.07
N ILE A 96 14.23 20.50 -18.59
CA ILE A 96 15.47 20.38 -19.38
C ILE A 96 15.19 20.87 -20.81
N LEU A 97 15.99 21.82 -21.29
CA LEU A 97 15.90 22.34 -22.64
C LEU A 97 16.84 21.58 -23.58
N VAL A 98 16.32 21.20 -24.75
CA VAL A 98 17.06 20.57 -25.85
C VAL A 98 17.08 21.54 -27.02
N LEU A 99 18.27 21.83 -27.55
CA LEU A 99 18.42 22.65 -28.74
C LEU A 99 18.28 21.77 -29.99
N GLN A 100 17.22 22.00 -30.75
CA GLN A 100 17.04 21.42 -32.09
C GLN A 100 17.19 22.57 -33.10
N GLY A 101 18.37 22.72 -33.67
CA GLY A 101 18.72 23.91 -34.45
C GLY A 101 18.80 25.17 -33.57
N ASN A 102 18.10 26.24 -33.96
CA ASN A 102 18.08 27.53 -33.23
C ASN A 102 16.89 27.69 -32.26
N THR A 103 16.03 26.68 -32.13
CA THR A 103 14.86 26.71 -31.25
C THR A 103 15.04 25.77 -30.07
N PRO A 104 15.01 26.27 -28.82
CA PRO A 104 15.01 25.44 -27.64
C PRO A 104 13.61 24.82 -27.43
N ASN A 105 13.56 23.49 -27.36
CA ASN A 105 12.36 22.71 -27.03
C ASN A 105 12.55 22.02 -25.68
N ILE A 106 11.45 21.59 -25.06
CA ILE A 106 11.48 20.87 -23.78
C ILE A 106 11.81 19.39 -24.03
N PHE A 107 12.71 18.81 -23.25
CA PHE A 107 13.16 17.41 -23.40
C PHE A 107 11.99 16.41 -23.37
N GLU A 108 11.03 16.62 -22.47
CA GLU A 108 9.85 15.78 -22.33
C GLU A 108 8.97 15.79 -23.59
N GLU A 109 9.01 16.87 -24.36
CA GLU A 109 8.35 16.98 -25.64
C GLU A 109 9.19 16.36 -26.75
N GLU A 110 10.51 16.42 -26.77
CA GLU A 110 11.30 15.81 -27.85
C GLU A 110 11.45 14.28 -27.70
N SER A 111 11.44 13.78 -26.47
CA SER A 111 11.68 12.37 -26.19
C SER A 111 10.45 11.51 -26.52
N LEU A 112 10.60 10.62 -27.50
CA LEU A 112 9.59 9.60 -27.84
C LEU A 112 9.20 8.74 -26.63
N LEU A 113 10.17 8.44 -25.76
CA LEU A 113 9.94 7.71 -24.51
C LEU A 113 8.99 8.50 -23.59
N PHE A 114 9.26 9.79 -23.37
CA PHE A 114 8.40 10.62 -22.52
C PHE A 114 7.03 10.88 -23.16
N ARG A 115 6.96 11.02 -24.49
CA ARG A 115 5.67 11.11 -25.20
C ARG A 115 4.83 9.85 -25.09
N SER A 116 5.47 8.67 -24.97
CA SER A 116 4.76 7.39 -24.83
C SER A 116 4.20 7.14 -23.42
N ILE A 117 4.61 7.92 -22.42
CA ILE A 117 4.10 7.82 -21.05
C ILE A 117 2.76 8.57 -20.97
N ASN A 118 1.68 7.84 -20.69
CA ASN A 118 0.36 8.42 -20.54
C ASN A 118 0.25 9.19 -19.20
N GLU A 119 0.15 10.53 -19.25
CA GLU A 119 0.04 11.38 -18.04
C GLU A 119 -1.23 11.08 -17.22
N ALA A 120 -2.28 10.53 -17.83
CA ALA A 120 -3.55 10.24 -17.16
C ALA A 120 -3.55 8.92 -16.37
N GLU A 121 -2.56 8.04 -16.58
CA GLU A 121 -2.46 6.79 -15.84
C GLU A 121 -1.89 7.04 -14.44
N LYS A 122 -2.79 7.25 -13.48
CA LYS A 122 -2.48 7.13 -12.06
C LYS A 122 -2.60 5.68 -11.66
N ASP A 123 -1.46 5.05 -11.39
CA ASP A 123 -1.45 3.70 -10.85
C ASP A 123 -1.66 3.75 -9.34
N GLU A 124 -2.86 3.41 -8.92
CA GLU A 124 -3.15 3.18 -7.52
C GLU A 124 -2.87 1.72 -7.14
N PHE A 125 -2.25 1.55 -5.98
CA PHE A 125 -1.91 0.26 -5.41
C PHE A 125 -2.43 0.16 -3.99
N LEU A 126 -2.79 -1.07 -3.63
CA LEU A 126 -3.04 -1.47 -2.25
C LEU A 126 -1.98 -2.48 -1.83
N GLU A 127 -1.33 -2.20 -0.71
CA GLU A 127 -0.35 -3.07 -0.08
C GLU A 127 -0.73 -3.41 1.35
N VAL A 128 -0.34 -4.60 1.79
CA VAL A 128 -0.49 -5.02 3.19
C VAL A 128 0.86 -5.45 3.74
N TYR A 129 1.18 -4.95 4.93
CA TYR A 129 2.41 -5.24 5.65
C TYR A 129 2.11 -5.88 7.00
N ALA A 130 2.91 -6.88 7.37
CA ALA A 130 2.77 -7.57 8.64
C ALA A 130 4.13 -8.09 9.16
N PRO A 131 4.26 -8.35 10.47
CA PRO A 131 5.47 -8.89 11.11
C PRO A 131 5.71 -10.38 10.83
N ILE A 132 5.73 -10.80 9.56
CA ILE A 132 5.98 -12.19 9.17
C ILE A 132 7.49 -12.50 9.10
N VAL A 133 7.85 -13.69 9.59
CA VAL A 133 9.16 -14.32 9.37
C VAL A 133 8.98 -15.48 8.39
N PHE A 134 9.78 -15.46 7.32
CA PHE A 134 9.89 -16.56 6.36
C PHE A 134 11.08 -17.43 6.72
N LYS A 135 10.96 -18.75 6.56
CA LYS A 135 12.05 -19.68 6.85
C LYS A 135 13.14 -19.62 5.78
N ASP A 136 12.72 -19.61 4.52
CA ASP A 136 13.56 -19.55 3.34
C ASP A 136 12.81 -18.92 2.15
N ASP A 137 13.47 -18.80 1.00
CA ASP A 137 12.88 -18.19 -0.20
C ASP A 137 11.74 -19.03 -0.82
N LYS A 138 11.74 -20.35 -0.61
CA LYS A 138 10.69 -21.24 -1.11
C LYS A 138 9.43 -21.06 -0.26
N ASP A 139 9.56 -21.08 1.06
CA ASP A 139 8.52 -20.75 2.04
C ASP A 139 7.92 -19.37 1.76
N LYS A 140 8.78 -18.37 1.50
CA LYS A 140 8.34 -17.03 1.13
C LYS A 140 7.46 -17.03 -0.10
N LYS A 141 7.85 -17.69 -1.20
CA LYS A 141 7.05 -17.72 -2.44
C LYS A 141 5.70 -18.38 -2.23
N ILE A 142 5.67 -19.51 -1.50
CA ILE A 142 4.44 -20.26 -1.23
C ILE A 142 3.49 -19.40 -0.39
N ARG A 143 3.98 -18.89 0.75
CA ARG A 143 3.16 -18.09 1.67
C ARG A 143 2.69 -16.79 1.06
N LEU A 144 3.51 -16.09 0.27
CA LEU A 144 3.08 -14.88 -0.42
C LEU A 144 1.97 -15.15 -1.42
N ARG A 145 1.99 -16.31 -2.10
CA ARG A 145 0.89 -16.70 -2.98
C ARG A 145 -0.39 -16.97 -2.19
N GLU A 146 -0.30 -17.74 -1.11
CA GLU A 146 -1.43 -18.02 -0.22
C GLU A 146 -2.03 -16.74 0.37
N TYR A 147 -1.18 -15.84 0.87
CA TYR A 147 -1.59 -14.53 1.35
C TYR A 147 -2.23 -13.70 0.25
N SER A 148 -1.69 -13.71 -0.96
CA SER A 148 -2.27 -12.97 -2.08
C SER A 148 -3.71 -13.38 -2.35
N GLU A 149 -3.97 -14.68 -2.41
CA GLU A 149 -5.30 -15.23 -2.70
C GLU A 149 -6.28 -14.96 -1.53
N GLN A 150 -5.83 -15.17 -0.28
CA GLN A 150 -6.67 -15.00 0.91
C GLN A 150 -7.00 -13.52 1.19
N ILE A 151 -6.00 -12.65 1.14
CA ILE A 151 -6.16 -11.23 1.47
C ILE A 151 -7.07 -10.53 0.46
N GLU A 152 -6.97 -10.87 -0.82
CA GLU A 152 -7.88 -10.33 -1.83
C GLU A 152 -9.35 -10.61 -1.49
N VAL A 153 -9.67 -11.87 -1.14
CA VAL A 153 -11.03 -12.26 -0.74
C VAL A 153 -11.48 -11.53 0.52
N LEU A 154 -10.60 -11.39 1.52
CA LEU A 154 -10.93 -10.67 2.76
C LEU A 154 -11.24 -9.19 2.49
N ILE A 155 -10.44 -8.53 1.65
CA ILE A 155 -10.68 -7.13 1.26
C ILE A 155 -12.04 -7.01 0.55
N GLU A 156 -12.32 -7.89 -0.40
CA GLU A 156 -13.60 -7.88 -1.12
C GLU A 156 -14.79 -8.08 -0.17
N ASN A 157 -14.68 -9.01 0.79
CA ASN A 157 -15.74 -9.28 1.77
C ASN A 157 -16.00 -8.08 2.69
N VAL A 158 -14.94 -7.51 3.29
CA VAL A 158 -15.09 -6.33 4.16
C VAL A 158 -15.79 -5.19 3.44
N ILE A 159 -15.44 -4.96 2.17
CA ILE A 159 -16.05 -3.89 1.39
C ILE A 159 -17.51 -4.20 1.02
N ASN A 160 -17.88 -5.47 0.82
CA ASN A 160 -19.27 -5.85 0.53
C ASN A 160 -20.15 -5.76 1.78
N ASP A 161 -19.68 -6.28 2.90
CA ASP A 161 -20.45 -6.36 4.16
C ASP A 161 -20.81 -4.95 4.65
N SER A 162 -19.87 -4.01 4.56
CA SER A 162 -20.12 -2.59 4.87
C SER A 162 -20.98 -1.85 3.84
N GLY A 163 -21.37 -2.51 2.74
CA GLY A 163 -22.25 -1.98 1.71
C GLY A 163 -23.74 -2.27 1.94
N GLU A 164 -24.07 -3.26 2.78
CA GLU A 164 -25.45 -3.71 3.01
C GLU A 164 -26.12 -2.99 4.20
N GLU A 165 -25.35 -2.33 5.07
CA GLU A 165 -25.89 -1.57 6.21
C GLU A 165 -26.63 -0.27 5.83
N GLY A 166 -26.71 0.08 4.54
CA GLY A 166 -27.33 1.32 4.05
C GLY A 166 -28.78 1.21 3.54
N ASN A 167 -29.38 0.01 3.47
CA ASN A 167 -30.70 -0.20 2.84
C ASN A 167 -31.84 -0.58 3.80
N ASN A 168 -31.60 -0.65 5.10
CA ASN A 168 -32.62 -1.01 6.09
C ASN A 168 -32.90 0.16 7.05
N GLU A 169 -33.42 1.27 6.54
CA GLU A 169 -34.18 2.22 7.36
C GLU A 169 -35.11 3.07 6.47
N SER A 170 -36.28 2.51 6.17
CA SER A 170 -37.50 3.24 5.80
C SER A 170 -38.69 2.28 5.97
N ILE A 171 -39.28 2.28 7.15
CA ILE A 171 -40.69 1.91 7.37
C ILE A 171 -41.44 3.22 7.56
#